data_AF-A0A3D5DX58-F1
#
_entry.id   AF-A0A3D5DX58-F1
#
_cell.length_a   1.000
_cell.length_b   1.000
_cell.length_c   1.000
_cell.angle_alpha   90.00
_cell.angle_beta   90.00
_cell.angle_gamma   90.00
#
_symmetry.space_group_name_H-M   'P 1'
#
loop_
_entity.id
_entity.type
_entity.pdbx_description
1 polymer ?
#
loop_
_entity_poly.entity_id
_entity_poly.type
_entity_poly.pdbx_seq_one_letter_code
_entity_poly.pdbx_strand_id
1 'polypeptide(L)'
;MSIEENGSQPGQARNLPTKSATATPWTATPGTAQTAGPQLAERDAVAPAPAHTGQQDLAEEARRGRWQWQHQAKIVAAEYWLKIRVPHPDGGEATVAQILQHEAEQRDQIDDETGKGSRKHHRLARWMRRIPKFVLFFDFCLLLYFFGGVTDVDWASPLSANLAFATALDAMVTVLSYGFLAFTGHRMRSHKNHAGTVHLDELDGLTKAAFGTALAVIGVLAALMFIRMHTEVVYALGPRAGVTALVIPLAVAVVSAVANYLVVAIHALDGSDQVARLDKLSRAARRPAGKAHRLREQAAQQANR
;
A
#
# COMPACT_ATOMS: atom_id res chain seq x y z
N MET A 1 -49.79 9.65 20.05
CA MET A 1 -49.25 9.46 21.41
C MET A 1 -47.86 10.06 21.37
N SER A 2 -47.78 11.34 21.78
CA SER A 2 -46.57 12.15 21.86
C SER A 2 -46.17 12.24 23.32
N ILE A 3 -44.90 12.01 23.64
CA ILE A 3 -44.12 12.51 24.79
C ILE A 3 -42.65 12.43 24.31
N GLU A 4 -42.05 13.54 23.87
CA GLU A 4 -41.09 14.42 24.60
C GLU A 4 -39.76 13.69 24.94
N GLU A 5 -38.63 13.97 24.29
CA GLU A 5 -37.74 15.15 24.43
C GLU A 5 -37.25 15.45 25.85
N ASN A 6 -35.99 15.08 26.13
CA ASN A 6 -34.99 15.84 26.90
C ASN A 6 -33.69 15.01 26.85
N GLY A 7 -32.50 15.48 26.54
CA GLY A 7 -31.94 16.81 26.36
C GLY A 7 -30.43 16.66 26.60
N SER A 8 -29.63 17.18 25.66
CA SER A 8 -28.43 18.03 25.85
C SER A 8 -27.35 17.57 26.88
N GLN A 9 -26.03 17.59 26.64
CA GLN A 9 -25.16 18.30 25.70
C GLN A 9 -23.68 17.84 25.94
N PRO A 10 -22.60 18.49 25.45
CA PRO A 10 -21.57 17.83 24.64
C PRO A 10 -20.16 17.82 25.26
N GLY A 11 -19.21 17.21 24.55
CA GLY A 11 -17.82 17.69 24.57
C GLY A 11 -16.78 16.69 25.07
N GLN A 12 -15.93 16.24 24.14
CA GLN A 12 -14.50 16.14 24.44
C GLN A 12 -13.68 16.21 23.14
N ALA A 13 -13.27 17.44 22.83
CA ALA A 13 -12.22 17.71 21.86
C ALA A 13 -10.88 17.26 22.41
N ARG A 14 -10.13 16.49 21.60
CA ARG A 14 -8.80 15.98 21.91
C ARG A 14 -7.77 17.07 21.61
N ASN A 15 -7.33 17.78 22.65
CA ASN A 15 -6.34 18.86 22.54
C ASN A 15 -4.91 18.31 22.42
N LEU A 16 -4.16 18.90 21.49
CA LEU A 16 -2.72 18.74 21.24
C LEU A 16 -1.89 19.40 22.37
N PRO A 17 -0.66 18.93 22.67
CA PRO A 17 0.22 19.63 23.60
C PRO A 17 0.96 20.80 22.92
N THR A 18 0.65 22.01 23.37
CA THR A 18 1.43 23.24 23.15
C THR A 18 2.64 23.32 24.09
N LYS A 19 3.75 23.81 23.55
CA LYS A 19 4.97 24.21 24.28
C LYS A 19 4.67 25.35 25.27
N SER A 20 5.26 25.26 26.46
CA SER A 20 5.41 26.38 27.39
C SER A 20 6.87 26.53 27.78
N ALA A 21 7.43 27.71 27.52
CA ALA A 21 8.73 28.15 28.00
C ALA A 21 8.63 28.55 29.47
N THR A 22 9.68 28.23 30.25
CA THR A 22 9.85 28.71 31.62
C THR A 22 11.10 29.56 31.66
N ALA A 23 10.91 30.86 31.92
CA ALA A 23 11.95 31.80 32.28
C ALA A 23 11.69 32.29 33.71
N THR A 24 12.76 32.50 34.48
CA THR A 24 12.97 33.43 35.63
C THR A 24 13.99 32.83 36.63
N PRO A 25 14.58 33.59 37.57
CA PRO A 25 14.92 35.02 37.57
C PRO A 25 16.34 35.32 38.12
N TRP A 26 16.66 36.61 38.12
CA TRP A 26 17.83 37.28 38.66
C TRP A 26 17.91 37.24 40.20
N THR A 27 19.14 37.27 40.74
CA THR A 27 19.45 37.73 42.10
C THR A 27 20.71 38.60 42.10
N ALA A 28 20.62 39.75 42.75
CA ALA A 28 21.64 40.78 42.91
C ALA A 28 22.38 40.63 44.26
N THR A 29 23.62 41.14 44.37
CA THR A 29 24.10 41.89 45.56
C THR A 29 25.43 42.64 45.27
N PRO A 30 25.74 43.76 45.98
CA PRO A 30 26.75 44.77 45.59
C PRO A 30 27.93 44.95 46.58
N GLY A 31 28.89 45.84 46.21
CA GLY A 31 29.94 46.43 47.07
C GLY A 31 31.32 45.80 46.86
N THR A 32 32.47 46.48 46.79
CA THR A 32 32.90 47.81 47.23
C THR A 32 34.29 48.14 46.64
N ALA A 33 34.67 49.42 46.75
CA ALA A 33 36.04 49.98 46.80
C ALA A 33 36.62 50.62 45.52
N GLN A 34 36.54 51.96 45.52
CA GLN A 34 37.45 52.87 44.83
C GLN A 34 38.83 52.86 45.51
N THR A 35 39.89 52.94 44.71
CA THR A 35 41.11 53.67 45.10
C THR A 35 41.73 54.31 43.86
N ALA A 36 42.01 55.60 43.98
CA ALA A 36 42.55 56.48 42.95
C ALA A 36 44.07 56.37 42.81
N GLY A 37 44.59 56.70 41.62
CA GLY A 37 45.99 57.05 41.38
C GLY A 37 46.17 57.62 39.95
N PRO A 38 47.07 58.60 39.71
CA PRO A 38 46.81 59.66 38.72
C PRO A 38 47.80 59.73 37.53
N GLN A 39 47.47 60.64 36.61
CA GLN A 39 48.34 61.40 35.66
C GLN A 39 48.51 60.94 34.19
N LEU A 40 48.06 61.88 33.31
CA LEU A 40 48.73 62.48 32.15
C LEU A 40 49.15 61.59 30.96
N ALA A 41 48.48 61.77 29.82
CA ALA A 41 49.03 62.48 28.64
C ALA A 41 48.18 62.21 27.37
N GLU A 42 47.59 63.30 26.84
CA GLU A 42 47.65 63.71 25.43
C GLU A 42 47.70 62.62 24.32
N ARG A 43 46.60 62.47 23.56
CA ARG A 43 46.60 62.67 22.09
C ARG A 43 45.25 62.41 21.42
N ASP A 44 44.95 63.34 20.51
CA ASP A 44 44.27 63.18 19.23
C ASP A 44 42.74 63.02 19.18
N ALA A 45 42.15 64.06 18.58
CA ALA A 45 40.80 64.12 18.06
C ALA A 45 40.54 62.95 17.09
N VAL A 46 39.53 62.14 17.39
CA VAL A 46 38.87 61.28 16.41
C VAL A 46 37.46 61.82 16.22
N ALA A 47 37.21 62.38 15.04
CA ALA A 47 35.89 62.80 14.59
C ALA A 47 34.89 61.63 14.70
N PRO A 48 33.60 61.88 15.03
CA PRO A 48 32.58 60.84 14.97
C PRO A 48 32.50 60.33 13.52
N ALA A 49 32.82 59.05 13.32
CA ALA A 49 32.71 58.40 12.03
C ALA A 49 31.26 58.55 11.50
N PRO A 50 31.08 58.90 10.22
CA PRO A 50 29.75 59.05 9.65
C PRO A 50 29.01 57.70 9.67
N ALA A 51 27.69 57.79 9.88
CA ALA A 51 26.77 56.71 10.19
C ALA A 51 26.92 55.45 9.33
N HIS A 52 26.91 54.29 10.00
CA HIS A 52 26.84 52.94 9.44
C HIS A 52 25.51 52.60 8.70
N THR A 53 24.67 53.59 8.40
CA THR A 53 23.34 53.40 7.80
C THR A 53 23.40 52.81 6.39
N GLY A 54 24.34 53.26 5.54
CA GLY A 54 24.48 52.72 4.18
C GLY A 54 24.93 51.26 4.13
N GLN A 55 25.68 50.79 5.13
CA GLN A 55 26.16 49.41 5.19
C GLN A 55 25.11 48.44 5.76
N GLN A 56 24.22 48.94 6.63
CA GLN A 56 23.06 48.20 7.11
C GLN A 56 22.01 48.00 6.01
N ASP A 57 21.76 49.03 5.19
CA ASP A 57 20.81 48.97 4.07
C ASP A 57 21.25 47.95 3.01
N LEU A 58 22.54 47.97 2.63
CA LEU A 58 23.13 46.96 1.72
C LEU A 58 23.07 45.54 2.29
N ALA A 59 23.22 45.37 3.60
CA ALA A 59 23.12 44.07 4.26
C ALA A 59 21.68 43.53 4.30
N GLU A 60 20.69 44.42 4.38
CA GLU A 60 19.26 44.08 4.29
C GLU A 60 18.84 43.77 2.85
N GLU A 61 19.30 44.53 1.87
CA GLU A 61 19.13 44.23 0.45
C GLU A 61 19.74 42.88 0.07
N ALA A 62 20.98 42.60 0.52
CA ALA A 62 21.62 41.30 0.28
C ALA A 62 20.86 40.14 0.95
N ARG A 63 20.24 40.37 2.11
CA ARG A 63 19.39 39.37 2.79
C ARG A 63 18.09 39.12 2.01
N ARG A 64 17.42 40.18 1.55
CA ARG A 64 16.22 40.11 0.71
C ARG A 64 16.50 39.38 -0.60
N GLY A 65 17.61 39.70 -1.26
CA GLY A 65 18.04 39.02 -2.49
C GLY A 65 18.29 37.53 -2.28
N ARG A 66 19.01 37.14 -1.20
CA ARG A 66 19.21 35.72 -0.86
C ARG A 66 17.90 34.99 -0.58
N TRP A 67 16.97 35.63 0.10
CA TRP A 67 15.66 35.04 0.42
C TRP A 67 14.84 34.80 -0.86
N GLN A 68 14.76 35.77 -1.75
CA GLN A 68 14.06 35.64 -3.03
C GLN A 68 14.67 34.51 -3.87
N TRP A 69 16.00 34.43 -3.90
CA TRP A 69 16.72 33.38 -4.62
C TRP A 69 16.41 31.99 -4.07
N GLN A 70 16.38 31.82 -2.74
CA GLN A 70 16.02 30.55 -2.09
C GLN A 70 14.57 30.15 -2.36
N HIS A 71 13.64 31.11 -2.30
CA HIS A 71 12.24 30.87 -2.63
C HIS A 71 12.09 30.41 -4.09
N GLN A 72 12.70 31.13 -5.02
CA GLN A 72 12.64 30.81 -6.45
C GLN A 72 13.29 29.45 -6.76
N ALA A 73 14.44 29.15 -6.13
CA ALA A 73 15.11 27.87 -6.28
C ALA A 73 14.21 26.68 -5.86
N LYS A 74 13.41 26.84 -4.80
CA LYS A 74 12.47 25.80 -4.34
C LYS A 74 11.30 25.60 -5.30
N ILE A 75 10.75 26.68 -5.86
CA ILE A 75 9.69 26.60 -6.87
C ILE A 75 10.21 25.91 -8.13
N VAL A 76 11.37 26.34 -8.63
CA VAL A 76 12.00 25.73 -9.81
C VAL A 76 12.34 24.26 -9.57
N ALA A 77 12.85 23.91 -8.39
CA ALA A 77 13.09 22.52 -8.03
C ALA A 77 11.78 21.70 -7.98
N ALA A 78 10.69 22.26 -7.45
CA ALA A 78 9.39 21.59 -7.43
C ALA A 78 8.86 21.33 -8.86
N GLU A 79 9.00 22.31 -9.77
CA GLU A 79 8.65 22.12 -11.18
C GLU A 79 9.51 21.06 -11.86
N TYR A 80 10.81 21.05 -11.57
CA TYR A 80 11.72 20.02 -12.08
C TYR A 80 11.21 18.63 -11.69
N TRP A 81 10.84 18.41 -10.42
CA TRP A 81 10.29 17.12 -9.96
C TRP A 81 8.99 16.71 -10.67
N LEU A 82 8.19 17.66 -11.14
CA LEU A 82 6.98 17.38 -11.92
C LEU A 82 7.27 17.07 -13.40
N LYS A 83 8.39 17.58 -13.93
CA LYS A 83 8.85 17.35 -15.31
C LYS A 83 9.68 16.06 -15.46
N ILE A 84 10.10 15.44 -14.35
CA ILE A 84 10.79 14.15 -14.37
C ILE A 84 9.93 13.12 -15.11
N ARG A 85 10.57 12.38 -16.02
CA ARG A 85 9.95 11.25 -16.71
C ARG A 85 9.96 10.02 -15.83
N VAL A 86 8.82 9.35 -15.80
CA VAL A 86 8.62 8.09 -15.09
C VAL A 86 7.88 7.11 -16.02
N PRO A 87 8.08 5.79 -15.83
CA PRO A 87 7.40 4.79 -16.63
C PRO A 87 5.87 4.92 -16.51
N HIS A 88 5.18 5.02 -17.64
CA HIS A 88 3.73 5.06 -17.69
C HIS A 88 3.15 3.63 -17.64
N PRO A 89 2.06 3.37 -16.89
CA PRO A 89 1.53 2.01 -16.73
C PRO A 89 0.98 1.38 -18.03
N ASP A 90 0.67 2.19 -19.04
CA ASP A 90 0.23 1.72 -20.36
C ASP A 90 1.39 1.57 -21.36
N GLY A 91 2.63 1.77 -20.90
CA GLY A 91 3.84 1.74 -21.73
C GLY A 91 4.41 3.12 -22.03
N GLY A 92 5.71 3.18 -22.30
CA GLY A 92 6.45 4.42 -22.55
C GLY A 92 6.77 5.22 -21.29
N GLU A 93 7.28 6.44 -21.49
CA GLU A 93 7.61 7.37 -20.42
C GLU A 93 6.71 8.60 -20.47
N ALA A 94 6.15 8.97 -19.33
CA ALA A 94 5.36 10.18 -19.16
C ALA A 94 5.95 11.05 -18.05
N THR A 95 5.73 12.36 -18.12
CA THR A 95 6.10 13.25 -17.02
C THR A 95 5.20 13.00 -15.81
N VAL A 96 5.69 13.28 -14.61
CA VAL A 96 4.89 13.17 -13.37
C VAL A 96 3.64 14.05 -13.45
N ALA A 97 3.73 15.23 -14.04
CA ALA A 97 2.57 16.10 -14.26
C ALA A 97 1.48 15.42 -15.12
N GLN A 98 1.89 14.76 -16.22
CA GLN A 98 0.96 14.01 -17.08
C GLN A 98 0.36 12.81 -16.35
N ILE A 99 1.14 12.07 -15.54
CA ILE A 99 0.60 10.96 -14.74
C ILE A 99 -0.44 11.44 -13.75
N LEU A 100 -0.21 12.58 -13.08
CA LEU A 100 -1.18 13.16 -12.15
C LEU A 100 -2.45 13.61 -12.86
N GLN A 101 -2.35 14.14 -14.09
CA GLN A 101 -3.49 14.49 -14.90
C GLN A 101 -4.30 13.23 -15.30
N HIS A 102 -3.64 12.20 -15.83
CA HIS A 102 -4.31 10.93 -16.15
C HIS A 102 -4.92 10.26 -14.92
N GLU A 103 -4.30 10.42 -13.75
CA GLU A 103 -4.83 9.94 -12.47
C GLU A 103 -6.13 10.68 -12.10
N ALA A 104 -6.17 12.00 -12.26
CA ALA A 104 -7.35 12.82 -11.99
C ALA A 104 -8.50 12.50 -12.97
N GLU A 105 -8.22 12.47 -14.27
CA GLU A 105 -9.21 12.13 -15.30
C GLU A 105 -9.82 10.74 -15.07
N GLN A 106 -8.98 9.77 -14.67
CA GLN A 106 -9.47 8.42 -14.37
C GLN A 106 -10.29 8.35 -13.08
N ARG A 107 -9.98 9.16 -12.06
CA ARG A 107 -10.82 9.28 -10.85
C ARG A 107 -12.17 9.88 -11.17
N ASP A 108 -12.19 10.96 -11.94
CA ASP A 108 -13.44 11.63 -12.31
C ASP A 108 -14.36 10.70 -13.11
N GLN A 109 -13.81 9.89 -14.03
CA GLN A 109 -14.58 8.86 -14.74
C GLN A 109 -15.16 7.81 -13.79
N ILE A 110 -14.36 7.30 -12.85
CA ILE A 110 -14.81 6.30 -11.87
C ILE A 110 -15.90 6.88 -10.96
N ASP A 111 -15.75 8.13 -10.53
CA ASP A 111 -16.69 8.81 -9.65
C ASP A 111 -18.00 9.13 -10.39
N ASP A 112 -17.95 9.53 -11.67
CA ASP A 112 -19.13 9.71 -12.53
C ASP A 112 -19.87 8.37 -12.75
N GLU A 113 -19.17 7.29 -13.10
CA GLU A 113 -19.77 5.97 -13.24
C GLU A 113 -20.39 5.47 -11.92
N THR A 114 -19.72 5.70 -10.79
CA THR A 114 -20.22 5.33 -9.45
C THR A 114 -21.43 6.18 -9.06
N GLY A 115 -21.43 7.48 -9.39
CA GLY A 115 -22.56 8.38 -9.21
C GLY A 115 -23.80 7.98 -10.01
N LYS A 116 -23.59 7.35 -11.18
CA LYS A 116 -24.64 6.71 -11.99
C LYS A 116 -25.10 5.34 -11.46
N GLY A 117 -24.57 4.89 -10.33
CA GLY A 117 -24.95 3.63 -9.67
C GLY A 117 -24.13 2.41 -10.09
N SER A 118 -23.04 2.57 -10.83
CA SER A 118 -22.16 1.47 -11.22
C SER A 118 -21.48 0.84 -9.99
N ARG A 119 -21.61 -0.48 -9.83
CA ARG A 119 -20.90 -1.26 -8.79
C ARG A 119 -19.60 -1.89 -9.31
N LYS A 120 -19.27 -1.69 -10.58
CA LYS A 120 -18.09 -2.25 -11.26
C LYS A 120 -16.77 -1.96 -10.56
N HIS A 121 -16.65 -0.78 -9.94
CA HIS A 121 -15.44 -0.30 -9.28
C HIS A 121 -15.34 -0.74 -7.81
N HIS A 122 -16.39 -1.36 -7.27
CA HIS A 122 -16.43 -1.70 -5.86
C HIS A 122 -15.32 -2.70 -5.53
N ARG A 123 -14.55 -2.33 -4.51
CA ARG A 123 -13.41 -3.10 -4.04
C ARG A 123 -13.84 -4.02 -2.92
N LEU A 124 -13.30 -5.24 -2.88
CA LEU A 124 -13.55 -6.13 -1.76
C LEU A 124 -12.86 -5.60 -0.49
N ALA A 125 -13.46 -5.90 0.66
CA ALA A 125 -12.88 -5.59 1.96
C ALA A 125 -11.45 -6.13 2.06
N ARG A 126 -10.55 -5.37 2.71
CA ARG A 126 -9.10 -5.69 2.75
C ARG A 126 -8.82 -7.07 3.34
N TRP A 127 -9.64 -7.54 4.29
CA TRP A 127 -9.51 -8.88 4.86
C TRP A 127 -9.85 -9.97 3.84
N MET A 128 -10.89 -9.77 3.02
CA MET A 128 -11.29 -10.73 1.98
C MET A 128 -10.20 -10.94 0.93
N ARG A 129 -9.41 -9.90 0.61
CA ARG A 129 -8.25 -10.02 -0.28
C ARG A 129 -7.09 -10.83 0.28
N ARG A 130 -7.09 -11.14 1.58
CA ARG A 130 -6.10 -12.04 2.19
C ARG A 130 -6.49 -13.50 2.06
N ILE A 131 -7.77 -13.82 1.84
CA ILE A 131 -8.26 -15.20 1.73
C ILE A 131 -7.46 -16.00 0.69
N PRO A 132 -7.19 -15.50 -0.54
CA PRO A 132 -6.41 -16.27 -1.51
C PRO A 132 -5.00 -16.63 -1.03
N LYS A 133 -4.39 -15.80 -0.19
CA LYS A 133 -3.06 -16.08 0.39
C LYS A 133 -3.12 -17.18 1.45
N PHE A 134 -4.19 -17.21 2.25
CA PHE A 134 -4.39 -18.29 3.20
C PHE A 134 -4.68 -19.60 2.47
N VAL A 135 -5.56 -19.58 1.45
CA VAL A 135 -5.82 -20.75 0.61
C VAL A 135 -4.53 -21.26 -0.02
N LEU A 136 -3.72 -20.39 -0.60
CA LEU A 136 -2.42 -20.73 -1.17
C LEU A 136 -1.50 -21.42 -0.15
N PHE A 137 -1.41 -20.87 1.06
CA PHE A 137 -0.57 -21.44 2.12
C PHE A 137 -1.07 -22.82 2.56
N PHE A 138 -2.38 -22.98 2.75
CA PHE A 138 -2.96 -24.28 3.10
C PHE A 138 -2.77 -25.30 1.99
N ASP A 139 -3.00 -24.92 0.73
CA ASP A 139 -2.83 -25.80 -0.43
C ASP A 139 -1.38 -26.25 -0.58
N PHE A 140 -0.42 -25.33 -0.40
CA PHE A 140 1.02 -25.64 -0.32
C PHE A 140 1.30 -26.68 0.78
N CYS A 141 0.85 -26.44 2.02
CA CYS A 141 1.08 -27.40 3.11
C CYS A 141 0.48 -28.79 2.82
N LEU A 142 -0.69 -28.83 2.19
CA LEU A 142 -1.37 -30.09 1.85
C LEU A 142 -0.69 -30.83 0.70
N LEU A 143 -0.29 -30.11 -0.35
CA LEU A 143 0.46 -30.66 -1.48
C LEU A 143 1.86 -31.10 -1.04
N LEU A 144 2.54 -30.33 -0.20
CA LEU A 144 3.80 -30.73 0.41
C LEU A 144 3.65 -32.03 1.20
N TYR A 145 2.58 -32.15 1.98
CA TYR A 145 2.28 -33.38 2.72
C TYR A 145 1.99 -34.56 1.76
N PHE A 146 1.27 -34.32 0.67
CA PHE A 146 1.02 -35.31 -0.37
C PHE A 146 2.33 -35.78 -1.03
N PHE A 147 3.14 -34.85 -1.54
CA PHE A 147 4.41 -35.16 -2.18
C PHE A 147 5.40 -35.78 -1.20
N GLY A 148 5.39 -35.35 0.06
CA GLY A 148 6.18 -35.97 1.11
C GLY A 148 5.85 -37.44 1.32
N GLY A 149 4.57 -37.82 1.25
CA GLY A 149 4.16 -39.21 1.27
C GLY A 149 4.57 -39.98 0.00
N VAL A 150 4.47 -39.36 -1.19
CA VAL A 150 4.83 -39.99 -2.47
C VAL A 150 6.34 -40.22 -2.61
N THR A 151 7.16 -39.29 -2.11
CA THR A 151 8.63 -39.35 -2.24
C THR A 151 9.29 -39.94 -1.01
N ASP A 152 8.53 -40.59 -0.11
CA ASP A 152 9.02 -41.22 1.12
C ASP A 152 9.93 -40.27 1.93
N VAL A 153 9.37 -39.11 2.29
CA VAL A 153 10.09 -38.10 3.08
C VAL A 153 10.17 -38.55 4.53
N ASP A 154 11.40 -38.68 5.00
CA ASP A 154 11.67 -38.77 6.43
C ASP A 154 11.55 -37.39 7.08
N TRP A 155 10.42 -37.15 7.74
CA TRP A 155 10.14 -35.92 8.47
C TRP A 155 11.04 -35.72 9.70
N ALA A 156 11.73 -36.77 10.18
CA ALA A 156 12.72 -36.65 11.24
C ALA A 156 14.07 -36.10 10.74
N SER A 157 14.30 -36.12 9.42
CA SER A 157 15.50 -35.59 8.77
C SER A 157 15.17 -34.33 7.94
N PRO A 158 15.28 -33.13 8.54
CA PRO A 158 14.88 -31.88 7.89
C PRO A 158 15.78 -31.46 6.71
N LEU A 159 16.86 -32.21 6.43
CA LEU A 159 17.79 -31.96 5.34
C LEU A 159 17.88 -33.13 4.34
N SER A 160 16.83 -33.95 4.24
CA SER A 160 16.79 -35.05 3.28
C SER A 160 16.63 -34.56 1.83
N ALA A 161 17.28 -35.23 0.88
CA ALA A 161 17.14 -34.92 -0.54
C ALA A 161 15.69 -35.10 -1.03
N ASN A 162 14.97 -36.08 -0.46
CA ASN A 162 13.55 -36.32 -0.75
C ASN A 162 12.68 -35.14 -0.31
N LEU A 163 12.92 -34.57 0.88
CA LEU A 163 12.18 -33.39 1.35
C LEU A 163 12.45 -32.18 0.44
N ALA A 164 13.70 -31.97 0.05
CA ALA A 164 14.06 -30.88 -0.86
C ALA A 164 13.37 -31.04 -2.23
N PHE A 165 13.35 -32.25 -2.78
CA PHE A 165 12.68 -32.56 -4.04
C PHE A 165 11.16 -32.38 -3.95
N ALA A 166 10.51 -32.93 -2.90
CA ALA A 166 9.08 -32.77 -2.66
C ALA A 166 8.70 -31.29 -2.51
N THR A 167 9.50 -30.52 -1.77
CA THR A 167 9.28 -29.07 -1.58
C THR A 167 9.41 -28.30 -2.88
N ALA A 168 10.42 -28.61 -3.70
CA ALA A 168 10.61 -27.95 -4.99
C ALA A 168 9.46 -28.25 -5.96
N LEU A 169 9.03 -29.51 -6.01
CA LEU A 169 7.93 -29.94 -6.88
C LEU A 169 6.59 -29.35 -6.42
N ASP A 170 6.32 -29.35 -5.11
CA ASP A 170 5.16 -28.69 -4.52
C ASP A 170 5.15 -27.19 -4.84
N ALA A 171 6.25 -26.48 -4.58
CA ALA A 171 6.36 -25.06 -4.87
C ALA A 171 6.09 -24.77 -6.35
N MET A 172 6.59 -25.61 -7.26
CA MET A 172 6.32 -25.48 -8.69
C MET A 172 4.83 -25.65 -8.99
N VAL A 173 4.20 -26.75 -8.56
CA VAL A 173 2.78 -27.04 -8.82
C VAL A 173 1.89 -25.95 -8.21
N THR A 174 2.18 -25.55 -6.98
CA THR A 174 1.44 -24.52 -6.24
C THR A 174 1.53 -23.17 -6.95
N VAL A 175 2.73 -22.72 -7.34
CA VAL A 175 2.91 -21.43 -8.03
C VAL A 175 2.24 -21.44 -9.40
N LEU A 176 2.37 -22.52 -10.19
CA LEU A 176 1.74 -22.64 -11.50
C LEU A 176 0.22 -22.63 -11.38
N SER A 177 -0.34 -23.43 -10.47
CA SER A 177 -1.79 -23.52 -10.25
C SER A 177 -2.34 -22.20 -9.78
N TYR A 178 -1.78 -21.62 -8.71
CA TYR A 178 -2.22 -20.33 -8.19
C TYR A 178 -2.09 -19.22 -9.24
N GLY A 179 -0.97 -19.19 -9.96
CA GLY A 179 -0.74 -18.23 -11.05
C GLY A 179 -1.83 -18.34 -12.12
N PHE A 180 -2.19 -19.55 -12.53
CA PHE A 180 -3.25 -19.80 -13.50
C PHE A 180 -4.64 -19.40 -12.98
N LEU A 181 -4.97 -19.74 -11.73
CA LEU A 181 -6.25 -19.36 -11.10
C LEU A 181 -6.36 -17.83 -10.96
N ALA A 182 -5.29 -17.17 -10.51
CA ALA A 182 -5.23 -15.72 -10.38
C ALA A 182 -5.33 -15.03 -11.75
N PHE A 183 -4.64 -15.56 -12.77
CA PHE A 183 -4.72 -15.08 -14.15
C PHE A 183 -6.15 -15.20 -14.70
N THR A 184 -6.80 -16.35 -14.48
CA THR A 184 -8.18 -16.57 -14.90
C THR A 184 -9.13 -15.57 -14.24
N GLY A 185 -8.98 -15.35 -12.93
CA GLY A 185 -9.74 -14.33 -12.21
C GLY A 185 -9.49 -12.93 -12.76
N HIS A 186 -8.23 -12.55 -13.01
CA HIS A 186 -7.89 -11.26 -13.61
C HIS A 186 -8.47 -11.06 -15.01
N ARG A 187 -8.46 -12.10 -15.86
CA ARG A 187 -9.05 -12.02 -17.20
C ARG A 187 -10.58 -11.86 -17.13
N MET A 188 -11.20 -12.51 -16.16
CA MET A 188 -12.64 -12.44 -15.93
C MET A 188 -13.08 -11.07 -15.36
N ARG A 189 -12.20 -10.38 -14.61
CA ARG A 189 -12.43 -9.02 -14.10
C ARG A 189 -12.65 -7.99 -15.22
N SER A 190 -12.03 -8.17 -16.38
CA SER A 190 -12.16 -7.25 -17.52
C SER A 190 -13.58 -7.22 -18.10
N HIS A 191 -14.32 -8.32 -17.95
CA HIS A 191 -15.67 -8.53 -18.49
C HIS A 191 -16.78 -8.22 -17.46
N LYS A 192 -16.52 -7.30 -16.52
CA LYS A 192 -17.52 -6.87 -15.54
C LYS A 192 -18.47 -5.82 -16.12
N ASN A 193 -19.77 -6.07 -15.93
CA ASN A 193 -20.82 -5.12 -16.30
C ASN A 193 -21.04 -4.09 -15.19
N HIS A 194 -21.81 -3.03 -15.48
CA HIS A 194 -22.08 -1.93 -14.55
C HIS A 194 -22.71 -2.40 -13.22
N ALA A 195 -23.40 -3.54 -13.21
CA ALA A 195 -23.93 -4.19 -12.01
C ALA A 195 -22.85 -4.81 -11.10
N GLY A 196 -21.60 -4.92 -11.55
CA GLY A 196 -20.49 -5.58 -10.83
C GLY A 196 -20.47 -7.11 -10.96
N THR A 197 -21.36 -7.68 -11.77
CA THR A 197 -21.40 -9.11 -12.10
C THR A 197 -20.58 -9.41 -13.35
N VAL A 198 -20.03 -10.62 -13.42
CA VAL A 198 -19.39 -11.17 -14.62
C VAL A 198 -20.44 -11.98 -15.36
N HIS A 199 -20.84 -11.58 -16.57
CA HIS A 199 -21.76 -12.38 -17.38
C HIS A 199 -20.99 -13.45 -18.12
N LEU A 200 -21.34 -14.73 -17.89
CA LEU A 200 -20.61 -15.87 -18.46
C LEU A 200 -20.75 -16.01 -19.98
N ASP A 201 -21.80 -15.43 -20.55
CA ASP A 201 -22.13 -15.52 -21.98
C ASP A 201 -21.42 -14.45 -22.83
N GLU A 202 -20.87 -13.40 -22.21
CA GLU A 202 -20.13 -12.33 -22.89
C GLU A 202 -18.61 -12.54 -22.83
N LEU A 203 -18.13 -13.68 -22.30
CA LEU A 203 -16.69 -13.98 -22.29
C LEU A 203 -16.22 -14.41 -23.67
N ASP A 204 -15.13 -13.79 -24.12
CA ASP A 204 -14.34 -14.31 -25.24
C ASP A 204 -14.01 -15.80 -25.05
N GLY A 205 -13.99 -16.56 -26.14
CA GLY A 205 -13.75 -18.01 -26.12
C GLY A 205 -12.47 -18.41 -25.37
N LEU A 206 -11.43 -17.58 -25.40
CA LEU A 206 -10.20 -17.78 -24.64
C LEU A 206 -10.42 -17.68 -23.12
N THR A 207 -11.25 -16.76 -22.65
CA THR A 207 -11.55 -16.64 -21.22
C THR A 207 -12.47 -17.76 -20.74
N LYS A 208 -13.41 -18.20 -21.59
CA LYS A 208 -14.23 -19.40 -21.33
C LYS A 208 -13.37 -20.66 -21.26
N ALA A 209 -12.40 -20.81 -22.16
CA ALA A 209 -11.42 -21.89 -22.12
C ALA A 209 -10.57 -21.83 -20.84
N ALA A 210 -10.02 -20.66 -20.49
CA ALA A 210 -9.25 -20.47 -19.25
C ALA A 210 -10.07 -20.80 -18.00
N PHE A 211 -11.34 -20.38 -17.95
CA PHE A 211 -12.26 -20.74 -16.86
C PHE A 211 -12.53 -22.24 -16.80
N GLY A 212 -12.78 -22.88 -17.95
CA GLY A 212 -12.94 -24.34 -18.04
C GLY A 212 -11.69 -25.09 -17.56
N THR A 213 -10.50 -24.66 -17.98
CA THR A 213 -9.23 -25.20 -17.48
C THR A 213 -9.06 -24.96 -15.98
N ALA A 214 -9.47 -23.81 -15.45
CA ALA A 214 -9.39 -23.53 -14.02
C ALA A 214 -10.31 -24.47 -13.22
N LEU A 215 -11.53 -24.73 -13.70
CA LEU A 215 -12.42 -25.72 -13.11
C LEU A 215 -11.83 -27.14 -13.17
N ALA A 216 -11.16 -27.50 -14.28
CA ALA A 216 -10.48 -28.77 -14.40
C ALA A 216 -9.33 -28.91 -13.39
N VAL A 217 -8.49 -27.87 -13.23
CA VAL A 217 -7.42 -27.84 -12.23
C VAL A 217 -7.99 -27.97 -10.81
N ILE A 218 -9.06 -27.23 -10.48
CA ILE A 218 -9.74 -27.34 -9.20
C ILE A 218 -10.25 -28.77 -8.96
N GLY A 219 -10.83 -29.39 -9.99
CA GLY A 219 -11.29 -30.78 -9.92
C GLY A 219 -10.16 -31.78 -9.68
N VAL A 220 -9.02 -31.60 -10.35
CA VAL A 220 -7.83 -32.44 -10.15
C VAL A 220 -7.28 -32.28 -8.73
N LEU A 221 -7.13 -31.06 -8.22
CA LEU A 221 -6.66 -30.81 -6.86
C LEU A 221 -7.63 -31.43 -5.82
N ALA A 222 -8.93 -31.27 -6.01
CA ALA A 222 -9.94 -31.88 -5.14
C ALA A 222 -9.88 -33.42 -5.18
N ALA A 223 -9.67 -34.03 -6.33
CA ALA A 223 -9.54 -35.48 -6.48
C ALA A 223 -8.26 -36.00 -5.79
N LEU A 224 -7.13 -35.30 -5.93
CA LEU A 224 -5.89 -35.64 -5.22
C LEU A 224 -6.08 -35.56 -3.70
N MET A 225 -6.77 -34.52 -3.22
CA MET A 225 -7.10 -34.37 -1.80
C MET A 225 -8.01 -35.49 -1.29
N PHE A 226 -9.02 -35.88 -2.09
CA PHE A 226 -9.88 -37.01 -1.77
C PHE A 226 -9.06 -38.30 -1.64
N ILE A 227 -8.23 -38.63 -2.63
CA ILE A 227 -7.44 -39.86 -2.63
C ILE A 227 -6.51 -39.90 -1.41
N ARG A 228 -5.80 -38.79 -1.15
CA ARG A 228 -4.86 -38.70 -0.02
C ARG A 228 -5.56 -38.88 1.31
N MET A 229 -6.63 -38.13 1.56
CA MET A 229 -7.36 -38.23 2.82
C MET A 229 -8.01 -39.61 2.96
N HIS A 230 -8.49 -40.20 1.87
CA HIS A 230 -9.03 -41.56 1.87
C HIS A 230 -7.98 -42.59 2.32
N THR A 231 -6.76 -42.52 1.77
CA THR A 231 -5.68 -43.42 2.18
C THR A 231 -5.33 -43.28 3.66
N GLU A 232 -5.26 -42.05 4.19
CA GLU A 232 -4.97 -41.79 5.61
C GLU A 232 -6.10 -42.27 6.53
N VAL A 233 -7.36 -42.03 6.17
CA VAL A 233 -8.53 -42.46 6.97
C VAL A 233 -8.62 -43.99 7.00
N VAL A 234 -8.40 -44.65 5.86
CA VAL A 234 -8.37 -46.13 5.80
C VAL A 234 -7.21 -46.69 6.62
N TYR A 235 -6.03 -46.06 6.54
CA TYR A 235 -4.88 -46.48 7.34
C TYR A 235 -5.13 -46.32 8.85
N ALA A 236 -5.70 -45.18 9.27
CA ALA A 236 -5.93 -44.87 10.68
C ALA A 236 -7.07 -45.67 11.31
N LEU A 237 -8.17 -45.91 10.59
CA LEU A 237 -9.35 -46.62 11.12
C LEU A 237 -9.35 -48.12 10.78
N GLY A 238 -8.46 -48.56 9.90
CA GLY A 238 -8.36 -49.95 9.45
C GLY A 238 -9.65 -50.45 8.77
N PRO A 239 -9.88 -51.79 8.75
CA PRO A 239 -11.02 -52.40 8.04
C PRO A 239 -12.41 -51.96 8.52
N ARG A 240 -12.51 -51.26 9.67
CA ARG A 240 -13.77 -50.80 10.27
C ARG A 240 -14.18 -49.40 9.82
N ALA A 241 -13.41 -48.75 8.93
CA ALA A 241 -13.66 -47.38 8.51
C ALA A 241 -15.03 -47.19 7.80
N GLY A 242 -15.54 -48.22 7.11
CA GLY A 242 -16.89 -48.21 6.52
C GLY A 242 -17.20 -46.94 5.75
N VAL A 243 -18.33 -46.29 6.06
CA VAL A 243 -18.79 -45.05 5.40
C VAL A 243 -17.90 -43.84 5.72
N THR A 244 -17.25 -43.80 6.89
CA THR A 244 -16.41 -42.66 7.29
C THR A 244 -15.16 -42.51 6.42
N ALA A 245 -14.69 -43.62 5.83
CA ALA A 245 -13.62 -43.64 4.83
C ALA A 245 -13.94 -42.79 3.59
N LEU A 246 -15.22 -42.58 3.27
CA LEU A 246 -15.64 -41.80 2.10
C LEU A 246 -16.07 -40.39 2.47
N VAL A 247 -16.77 -40.23 3.59
CA VAL A 247 -17.35 -38.94 4.00
C VAL A 247 -16.28 -37.91 4.35
N ILE A 248 -15.28 -38.30 5.15
CA ILE A 248 -14.23 -37.37 5.59
C ILE A 248 -13.40 -36.86 4.40
N PRO A 249 -12.88 -37.73 3.50
CA PRO A 249 -12.14 -37.28 2.33
C PRO A 249 -12.98 -36.44 1.38
N LEU A 250 -14.26 -36.79 1.18
CA LEU A 250 -15.16 -36.03 0.33
C LEU A 250 -15.38 -34.62 0.88
N ALA A 251 -15.60 -34.48 2.18
CA ALA A 251 -15.76 -33.18 2.82
C ALA A 251 -14.51 -32.31 2.63
N VAL A 252 -13.32 -32.87 2.85
CA VAL A 252 -12.05 -32.16 2.65
C VAL A 252 -11.86 -31.75 1.18
N ALA A 253 -12.16 -32.65 0.23
CA ALA A 253 -12.08 -32.36 -1.20
C ALA A 253 -13.02 -31.22 -1.63
N VAL A 254 -14.27 -31.21 -1.13
CA VAL A 254 -15.23 -30.14 -1.40
C VAL A 254 -14.75 -28.81 -0.83
N VAL A 255 -14.24 -28.79 0.41
CA VAL A 255 -13.69 -27.58 1.01
C VAL A 255 -12.51 -27.04 0.21
N SER A 256 -11.61 -27.92 -0.25
CA SER A 256 -10.50 -27.54 -1.14
C SER A 256 -11.01 -26.96 -2.47
N ALA A 257 -12.01 -27.58 -3.09
CA ALA A 257 -12.59 -27.09 -4.34
C ALA A 257 -13.20 -25.69 -4.16
N VAL A 258 -13.97 -25.47 -3.09
CA VAL A 258 -14.56 -24.17 -2.77
C VAL A 258 -13.48 -23.12 -2.49
N ALA A 259 -12.44 -23.48 -1.75
CA ALA A 259 -11.33 -22.58 -1.44
C ALA A 259 -10.60 -22.12 -2.71
N ASN A 260 -10.28 -23.06 -3.61
CA ASN A 260 -9.63 -22.75 -4.88
C ASN A 260 -10.57 -21.97 -5.82
N TYR A 261 -11.86 -22.28 -5.86
CA TYR A 261 -12.84 -21.46 -6.57
C TYR A 261 -12.90 -20.02 -6.03
N LEU A 262 -12.83 -19.85 -4.71
CA LEU A 262 -12.85 -18.55 -4.06
C LEU A 262 -11.61 -17.70 -4.43
N VAL A 263 -10.45 -18.34 -4.69
CA VAL A 263 -9.27 -17.65 -5.25
C VAL A 263 -9.62 -17.00 -6.60
N VAL A 264 -10.24 -17.75 -7.51
CA VAL A 264 -10.67 -17.24 -8.83
C VAL A 264 -11.70 -16.13 -8.65
N ALA A 265 -12.72 -16.36 -7.82
CA ALA A 265 -13.81 -15.43 -7.59
C ALA A 265 -13.33 -14.10 -6.98
N ILE A 266 -12.41 -14.13 -6.02
CA ILE A 266 -11.85 -12.92 -5.40
C ILE A 266 -11.05 -12.11 -6.41
N HIS A 267 -10.21 -12.75 -7.22
CA HIS A 267 -9.43 -12.05 -8.26
C HIS A 267 -10.30 -11.50 -9.39
N ALA A 268 -11.42 -12.17 -9.69
CA ALA A 268 -12.42 -11.68 -10.61
C ALA A 268 -13.19 -10.49 -10.01
N LEU A 269 -13.64 -10.58 -8.75
CA LEU A 269 -14.54 -9.63 -8.12
C LEU A 269 -13.86 -8.41 -7.47
N ASP A 270 -12.55 -8.44 -7.21
CA ASP A 270 -11.87 -7.31 -6.55
C ASP A 270 -11.65 -6.09 -7.46
N GLY A 271 -12.61 -5.17 -7.56
CA GLY A 271 -12.50 -3.91 -8.30
C GLY A 271 -12.47 -4.07 -9.83
N SER A 272 -12.20 -2.98 -10.57
CA SER A 272 -12.11 -2.98 -12.04
C SER A 272 -10.68 -2.73 -12.54
N ASP A 273 -10.39 -3.03 -13.81
CA ASP A 273 -9.06 -2.78 -14.40
C ASP A 273 -8.67 -1.30 -14.34
N GLN A 274 -9.65 -0.40 -14.51
CA GLN A 274 -9.45 1.04 -14.34
C GLN A 274 -8.98 1.39 -12.92
N VAL A 275 -9.58 0.77 -11.90
CA VAL A 275 -9.20 0.96 -10.50
C VAL A 275 -7.81 0.37 -10.19
N ALA A 276 -7.37 -0.65 -10.93
CA ALA A 276 -6.01 -1.17 -10.83
C ALA A 276 -4.98 -0.28 -11.56
N ARG A 277 -5.36 0.29 -12.71
CA ARG A 277 -4.55 1.28 -13.45
C ARG A 277 -4.33 2.54 -12.63
N LEU A 278 -5.38 3.04 -11.97
CA LEU A 278 -5.28 4.19 -11.05
C LEU A 278 -4.28 3.95 -9.91
N ASP A 279 -4.27 2.75 -9.32
CA ASP A 279 -3.28 2.37 -8.31
C ASP A 279 -1.85 2.36 -8.86
N LYS A 280 -1.65 2.05 -10.14
CA LYS A 280 -0.33 2.09 -10.78
C LYS A 280 0.11 3.53 -11.07
N LEU A 281 -0.79 4.36 -11.60
CA LEU A 281 -0.55 5.80 -11.82
C LEU A 281 -0.16 6.50 -10.52
N SER A 282 -0.96 6.31 -9.46
CA SER A 282 -0.70 6.91 -8.15
C SER A 282 0.64 6.45 -7.55
N ARG A 283 1.00 5.16 -7.67
CA ARG A 283 2.31 4.66 -7.20
C ARG A 283 3.48 5.26 -7.97
N ALA A 284 3.35 5.42 -9.29
CA ALA A 284 4.38 6.01 -10.14
C ALA A 284 4.62 7.49 -9.78
N ALA A 285 3.56 8.26 -9.52
CA ALA A 285 3.65 9.67 -9.18
C ALA A 285 3.96 9.96 -7.70
N ARG A 286 3.67 9.03 -6.77
CA ARG A 286 3.68 9.29 -5.31
C ARG A 286 4.98 9.90 -4.79
N ARG A 287 6.13 9.35 -5.18
CA ARG A 287 7.43 9.81 -4.67
C ARG A 287 7.84 11.17 -5.26
N PRO A 288 7.84 11.38 -6.58
CA PRO A 288 8.16 12.67 -7.17
C PRO A 288 7.17 13.77 -6.79
N ALA A 289 5.86 13.49 -6.84
CA ALA A 289 4.82 14.46 -6.46
C ALA A 289 4.92 14.86 -4.99
N GLY A 290 5.20 13.91 -4.09
CA GLY A 290 5.43 14.20 -2.68
C GLY A 290 6.64 15.10 -2.43
N LYS A 291 7.72 14.97 -3.22
CA LYS A 291 8.87 15.89 -3.15
C LYS A 291 8.52 17.27 -3.67
N ALA A 292 7.83 17.37 -4.81
CA ALA A 292 7.37 18.64 -5.37
C ALA A 292 6.45 19.38 -4.39
N HIS A 293 5.53 18.67 -3.73
CA HIS A 293 4.62 19.25 -2.74
C HIS A 293 5.35 19.79 -1.52
N ARG A 294 6.29 19.01 -0.94
CA ARG A 294 7.11 19.47 0.19
C ARG A 294 7.93 20.73 -0.13
N LEU A 295 8.49 20.80 -1.34
CA LEU A 295 9.24 21.98 -1.78
C LEU A 295 8.35 23.22 -1.91
N ARG A 296 7.11 23.04 -2.43
CA ARG A 296 6.10 24.12 -2.48
C ARG A 296 5.64 24.56 -1.09
N GLU A 297 5.38 23.62 -0.19
CA GLU A 297 5.03 23.93 1.21
C GLU A 297 6.15 24.70 1.91
N GLN A 298 7.42 24.28 1.72
CA GLN A 298 8.57 24.97 2.29
C GLN A 298 8.77 26.37 1.70
N ALA A 299 8.45 26.58 0.42
CA ALA A 299 8.46 27.89 -0.20
C ALA A 299 7.34 28.78 0.37
N ALA A 300 6.12 28.25 0.49
CA ALA A 300 4.97 28.97 1.05
C ALA A 300 5.16 29.33 2.54
N GLN A 301 5.72 28.44 3.35
CA GLN A 301 6.04 28.71 4.75
C GLN A 301 7.13 29.76 4.92
N GLN A 302 8.04 29.88 3.94
CA GLN A 302 9.04 30.93 3.93
C GLN A 302 8.46 32.26 3.47
N ALA A 303 7.49 32.26 2.55
CA ALA A 303 6.78 33.45 2.07
C ALA A 303 5.93 34.14 3.15
N ASN A 304 5.44 33.38 4.14
CA ASN A 304 4.62 33.88 5.26
C ASN A 304 5.43 34.26 6.52
N ARG A 305 6.76 34.29 6.46
CA ARG A 305 7.65 34.71 7.56
C ARG A 305 8.38 35.99 7.20
#